data_AF-A0A942TUE5-F1
#
_entry.id   AF-A0A942TUE5-F1
#
_cell.length_a   1.000
_cell.length_b   1.000
_cell.length_c   1.000
_cell.angle_alpha   90.00
_cell.angle_beta   90.00
_cell.angle_gamma   90.00
#
_symmetry.space_group_name_H-M   'P 1'
#
loop_
_entity.id
_entity.type
_entity.pdbx_description
1 polymer ?
#
loop_
_entity_poly.entity_id
_entity_poly.type
_entity_poly.pdbx_seq_one_letter_code
_entity_poly.pdbx_strand_id
1 'polypeptide(L)'
;MRNVKLFCLFAVLGMLLTGCVGAEKEKTSSKLTIKPYNLSEKESFLISKTDVGWIEFFMLTGTLKVEDDLQFSVEVYENGEFKEELLTTSKGPEATFNDSIISFAISNTMDKNHPIKLIAGVPSGHVTTNYSNNAMTVSSFNKLIGEKVTLEKNKPVYLAAWLGTTKNELRSVGNENGELPMGMEETELAFLYKVVWTDHD
;
A
#
# COMPACT_ATOMS: atom_id res chain seq x y z
N MET A 1 0.94 -32.16 -76.00
CA MET A 1 1.16 -31.15 -74.93
C MET A 1 -0.17 -30.75 -74.31
N ARG A 2 -0.78 -31.64 -73.51
CA ARG A 2 -2.11 -31.43 -72.90
C ARG A 2 -2.21 -32.07 -71.51
N ASN A 3 -1.09 -32.03 -70.79
CA ASN A 3 -0.90 -32.45 -69.40
C ASN A 3 -0.04 -31.36 -68.78
N VAL A 4 -0.42 -30.79 -67.62
CA VAL A 4 0.39 -29.98 -66.66
C VAL A 4 -0.46 -28.92 -65.92
N LYS A 5 -1.67 -28.55 -66.38
CA LYS A 5 -2.48 -27.51 -65.69
C LYS A 5 -3.45 -27.99 -64.60
N LEU A 6 -3.49 -29.29 -64.28
CA LEU A 6 -4.47 -29.84 -63.33
C LEU A 6 -3.84 -30.41 -62.04
N PHE A 7 -2.54 -30.24 -61.83
CA PHE A 7 -1.83 -30.80 -60.66
C PHE A 7 -1.37 -29.75 -59.63
N CYS A 8 -1.49 -28.44 -59.94
CA CYS A 8 -1.08 -27.37 -59.01
C CYS A 8 -2.19 -26.91 -58.05
N LEU A 9 -3.43 -27.41 -58.18
CA LEU A 9 -4.54 -26.92 -57.35
C LEU A 9 -4.80 -27.73 -56.07
N PHE A 10 -4.11 -28.87 -55.87
CA PHE A 10 -4.33 -29.74 -54.71
C PHE A 10 -3.20 -29.70 -53.66
N ALA A 11 -2.12 -28.97 -53.92
CA ALA A 11 -0.95 -28.91 -53.03
C ALA A 11 -0.91 -27.69 -52.08
N VAL A 12 -1.97 -26.87 -52.03
CA VAL A 12 -2.00 -25.63 -51.21
C VAL A 12 -2.92 -25.75 -49.97
N LEU A 13 -3.70 -26.83 -49.84
CA LEU A 13 -4.71 -26.96 -48.76
C LEU A 13 -4.27 -27.81 -47.55
N GLY A 14 -2.98 -28.17 -47.44
CA GLY A 14 -2.48 -29.04 -46.37
C GLY A 14 -1.57 -28.37 -45.33
N MET A 15 -1.29 -27.07 -45.44
CA MET A 15 -0.19 -26.41 -44.72
C MET A 15 -0.63 -25.37 -43.66
N LEU A 16 -1.89 -25.40 -43.22
CA LEU A 16 -2.46 -24.40 -42.30
C LEU A 16 -2.89 -24.93 -40.92
N LEU A 17 -2.48 -26.13 -40.51
CA LEU A 17 -2.88 -26.69 -39.20
C LEU A 17 -1.73 -26.88 -38.20
N THR A 18 -0.62 -26.18 -38.38
CA THR A 18 0.37 -26.01 -37.30
C THR A 18 0.25 -24.63 -36.69
N GLY A 19 -0.24 -24.56 -35.44
CA GLY A 19 0.09 -23.44 -34.55
C GLY A 19 -1.08 -22.56 -34.10
N CYS A 20 -1.89 -23.08 -33.19
CA CYS A 20 -2.20 -22.37 -31.94
C CYS A 20 -2.67 -23.44 -30.94
N VAL A 21 -1.72 -24.24 -30.47
CA VAL A 21 -1.85 -24.73 -29.10
C VAL A 21 -1.89 -23.45 -28.28
N GLY A 22 -3.09 -23.13 -27.80
CA GLY A 22 -3.27 -22.05 -26.85
C GLY A 22 -2.26 -22.30 -25.75
N ALA A 23 -1.24 -21.45 -25.69
CA ALA A 23 -0.56 -21.23 -24.45
C ALA A 23 -1.69 -20.84 -23.50
N GLU A 24 -2.13 -21.80 -22.69
CA GLU A 24 -2.65 -21.49 -21.37
C GLU A 24 -1.58 -20.58 -20.79
N LYS A 25 -1.82 -19.26 -20.89
CA LYS A 25 -1.15 -18.31 -20.04
C LYS A 25 -1.42 -18.87 -18.67
N GLU A 26 -0.39 -19.45 -18.05
CA GLU A 26 -0.38 -19.72 -16.62
C GLU A 26 -1.05 -18.51 -16.00
N LYS A 27 -2.18 -18.74 -15.34
CA LYS A 27 -2.84 -17.71 -14.55
C LYS A 27 -1.79 -17.28 -13.54
N THR A 28 -1.05 -16.22 -13.85
CA THR A 28 -0.16 -15.57 -12.91
C THR A 28 -1.09 -15.11 -11.80
N SER A 29 -1.16 -15.89 -10.73
CA SER A 29 -1.97 -15.53 -9.57
C SER A 29 -1.30 -14.28 -9.01
N SER A 30 -1.93 -13.12 -9.18
CA SER A 30 -1.50 -11.91 -8.52
C SER A 30 -1.59 -12.17 -7.02
N LYS A 31 -0.44 -12.26 -6.37
CA LYS A 31 -0.32 -12.38 -4.92
C LYS A 31 0.52 -11.23 -4.45
N LEU A 32 -0.11 -10.28 -3.76
CA LEU A 32 0.56 -9.18 -3.11
C LEU A 32 0.68 -9.48 -1.63
N THR A 33 1.86 -9.25 -1.07
CA THR A 33 2.11 -9.40 0.36
C THR A 33 2.85 -8.20 0.90
N ILE A 34 2.52 -7.83 2.13
CA ILE A 34 3.23 -6.80 2.87
C ILE A 34 3.74 -7.41 4.17
N LYS A 35 4.95 -7.05 4.58
CA LYS A 35 5.49 -7.42 5.90
C LYS A 35 6.26 -6.26 6.52
N PRO A 36 6.40 -6.22 7.85
CA PRO A 36 7.28 -5.26 8.50
C PRO A 36 8.71 -5.34 7.95
N TYR A 37 9.34 -4.19 7.76
CA TYR A 37 10.76 -4.08 7.42
C TYR A 37 11.53 -3.59 8.65
N ASN A 38 12.45 -4.42 9.12
CA ASN A 38 13.34 -4.06 10.23
C ASN A 38 14.58 -3.39 9.67
N LEU A 39 14.78 -2.13 10.03
CA LEU A 39 15.95 -1.36 9.65
C LEU A 39 17.21 -1.95 10.25
N SER A 40 18.29 -1.92 9.47
CA SER A 40 19.64 -2.08 9.99
C SER A 40 20.04 -0.87 10.84
N GLU A 41 21.05 -1.03 11.70
CA GLU A 41 21.59 0.06 12.52
C GLU A 41 22.00 1.28 11.67
N LYS A 42 22.55 1.03 10.48
CA LYS A 42 22.94 2.07 9.55
C LYS A 42 21.74 2.84 9.00
N GLU A 43 20.67 2.14 8.60
CA GLU A 43 19.46 2.79 8.10
C GLU A 43 18.78 3.60 9.22
N SER A 44 18.65 3.03 10.41
CA SER A 44 18.13 3.73 11.59
C SER A 44 18.95 4.99 11.91
N PHE A 45 20.28 4.91 11.85
CA PHE A 45 21.14 6.07 12.06
C PHE A 45 20.94 7.16 11.00
N LEU A 46 20.81 6.79 9.72
CA LEU A 46 20.57 7.77 8.65
C LEU A 46 19.21 8.45 8.83
N ILE A 47 18.16 7.69 9.14
CA ILE A 47 16.81 8.20 9.39
C ILE A 47 16.81 9.13 10.61
N SER A 48 17.58 8.82 11.65
CA SER A 48 17.70 9.69 12.84
C SER A 48 18.38 11.04 12.55
N LYS A 49 18.91 11.26 11.34
CA LYS A 49 19.42 12.56 10.88
C LYS A 49 18.41 13.33 10.03
N THR A 50 17.21 12.78 9.87
CA THR A 50 16.08 13.43 9.22
C THR A 50 15.14 13.99 10.28
N ASP A 51 14.40 15.06 9.95
CA ASP A 51 13.38 15.65 10.84
C ASP A 51 12.04 14.86 10.80
N VAL A 52 12.10 13.58 10.43
CA VAL A 52 10.94 12.68 10.47
C VAL A 52 10.82 12.16 11.89
N GLY A 53 9.70 12.45 12.55
CA GLY A 53 9.48 12.13 13.96
C GLY A 53 9.24 10.64 14.18
N TRP A 54 8.12 10.14 13.67
CA TRP A 54 7.79 8.71 13.71
C TRP A 54 7.66 8.17 12.29
N ILE A 55 8.22 6.99 12.06
CA ILE A 55 8.17 6.32 10.76
C ILE A 55 8.19 4.81 10.94
N GLU A 56 7.33 4.13 10.18
CA GLU A 56 7.32 2.67 10.08
C GLU A 56 7.54 2.24 8.63
N PHE A 57 8.32 1.17 8.46
CA PHE A 57 8.71 0.65 7.14
C PHE A 57 8.13 -0.74 6.91
N PHE A 58 7.76 -1.00 5.65
CA PHE A 58 7.22 -2.28 5.22
C PHE A 58 7.79 -2.66 3.86
N MET A 59 7.80 -3.96 3.60
CA MET A 59 8.26 -4.55 2.35
C MET A 59 7.07 -5.12 1.59
N LEU A 60 6.91 -4.66 0.35
CA LEU A 60 5.83 -5.03 -0.55
C LEU A 60 6.38 -5.91 -1.67
N THR A 61 5.78 -7.09 -1.83
CA THR A 61 6.21 -8.10 -2.81
C THR A 61 5.01 -8.61 -3.58
N GLY A 62 5.14 -8.74 -4.89
CA GLY A 62 4.15 -9.39 -5.74
C GLY A 62 3.96 -8.74 -7.10
N THR A 63 2.87 -9.10 -7.76
CA THR A 63 2.54 -8.62 -9.10
C THR A 63 1.07 -8.23 -9.13
N LEU A 64 0.78 -7.02 -9.60
CA LEU A 64 -0.54 -6.54 -9.99
C LEU A 64 -0.81 -6.91 -11.43
N LYS A 65 -2.08 -7.15 -11.75
CA LYS A 65 -2.50 -7.20 -13.15
C LYS A 65 -2.60 -5.78 -13.72
N VAL A 66 -2.71 -5.67 -15.04
CA VAL A 66 -2.78 -4.36 -15.73
C VAL A 66 -4.05 -3.61 -15.35
N GLU A 67 -5.12 -4.34 -15.07
CA GLU A 67 -6.42 -3.83 -14.63
C GLU A 67 -6.52 -3.61 -13.11
N ASP A 68 -5.48 -3.92 -12.35
CA ASP A 68 -5.47 -3.78 -10.90
C ASP A 68 -4.61 -2.57 -10.48
N ASP A 69 -4.93 -2.00 -9.33
CA ASP A 69 -4.20 -0.90 -8.72
C ASP A 69 -3.92 -1.17 -7.23
N LEU A 70 -2.97 -0.42 -6.67
CA LEU A 70 -2.67 -0.43 -5.25
C LEU A 70 -2.77 1.00 -4.72
N GLN A 71 -3.82 1.24 -3.96
CA GLN A 71 -4.10 2.52 -3.35
C GLN A 71 -3.43 2.60 -1.98
N PHE A 72 -2.74 3.71 -1.74
CA PHE A 72 -2.22 4.09 -0.42
C PHE A 72 -2.96 5.35 0.02
N SER A 73 -3.37 5.38 1.28
CA SER A 73 -4.06 6.55 1.84
C SER A 73 -4.04 6.55 3.36
N VAL A 74 -4.56 7.64 3.93
CA VAL A 74 -4.69 7.84 5.37
C VAL A 74 -6.15 8.15 5.69
N GLU A 75 -6.78 7.31 6.48
CA GLU A 75 -8.09 7.62 7.04
C GLU A 75 -7.93 8.44 8.33
N VAL A 76 -8.69 9.51 8.42
CA VAL A 76 -8.76 10.37 9.60
C VAL A 76 -10.01 9.98 10.39
N TYR A 77 -9.82 9.73 11.69
CA TYR A 77 -10.92 9.50 12.62
C TYR A 77 -10.89 10.57 13.72
N GLU A 78 -12.07 11.12 14.02
CA GLU A 78 -12.26 12.05 15.14
C GLU A 78 -13.26 11.44 16.12
N ASN A 79 -12.86 11.31 17.38
CA ASN A 79 -13.67 10.67 18.44
C ASN A 79 -14.20 9.28 18.04
N GLY A 80 -13.37 8.49 17.35
CA GLY A 80 -13.71 7.15 16.87
C GLY A 80 -14.57 7.10 15.59
N GLU A 81 -14.99 8.23 15.03
CA GLU A 81 -15.79 8.29 13.81
C GLU A 81 -14.93 8.66 12.60
N PHE A 82 -15.16 7.98 11.48
CA PHE A 82 -14.49 8.31 10.21
C PHE A 82 -14.85 9.73 9.78
N LYS A 83 -13.83 10.53 9.45
CA LYS A 83 -13.98 11.93 9.07
C LYS A 83 -13.72 12.14 7.58
N GLU A 84 -12.53 11.75 7.13
CA GLU A 84 -12.09 11.95 5.76
C GLU A 84 -10.95 10.99 5.40
N GLU A 85 -10.66 10.88 4.10
CA GLU A 85 -9.53 10.15 3.56
C GLU A 85 -8.56 11.12 2.87
N LEU A 86 -7.29 11.02 3.25
CA LEU A 86 -6.19 11.88 2.81
C LEU A 86 -5.13 11.05 2.09
N LEU A 87 -4.23 11.74 1.38
CA LEU A 87 -3.06 11.12 0.72
C LEU A 87 -3.40 9.98 -0.25
N THR A 88 -4.60 10.00 -0.82
CA THR A 88 -5.03 9.01 -1.80
C THR A 88 -4.10 9.03 -3.00
N THR A 89 -3.32 7.97 -3.13
CA THR A 89 -2.45 7.74 -4.28
C THR A 89 -2.77 6.39 -4.86
N SER A 90 -3.02 6.37 -6.16
CA SER A 90 -2.97 5.17 -6.99
C SER A 90 -1.57 4.97 -7.52
N LYS A 91 -1.24 3.73 -7.90
CA LYS A 91 -0.05 3.46 -8.68
C LYS A 91 -0.24 3.93 -10.12
N GLY A 92 0.72 4.73 -10.57
CA GLY A 92 1.25 4.63 -11.94
C GLY A 92 2.29 3.49 -12.05
N PRO A 93 2.86 3.25 -13.24
CA PRO A 93 2.82 2.05 -14.10
C PRO A 93 3.47 0.73 -13.60
N GLU A 94 3.85 0.59 -12.33
CA GLU A 94 4.59 -0.59 -11.87
C GLU A 94 3.68 -1.78 -11.51
N ALA A 95 3.57 -2.72 -12.44
CA ALA A 95 2.85 -3.98 -12.25
C ALA A 95 3.58 -5.01 -11.36
N THR A 96 4.86 -4.84 -11.06
CA THR A 96 5.66 -5.82 -10.28
C THR A 96 6.46 -5.14 -9.18
N PHE A 97 6.45 -5.73 -8.00
CA PHE A 97 7.10 -5.26 -6.78
C PHE A 97 8.09 -6.31 -6.32
N ASN A 98 9.38 -6.01 -6.45
CA ASN A 98 10.46 -6.88 -6.01
C ASN A 98 10.99 -6.35 -4.68
N ASP A 99 10.29 -6.68 -3.59
CA ASP A 99 10.62 -6.23 -2.24
C ASP A 99 10.72 -4.69 -2.14
N SER A 100 9.76 -4.01 -2.76
CA SER A 100 9.67 -2.55 -2.75
C SER A 100 9.41 -2.06 -1.32
N ILE A 101 10.20 -1.10 -0.86
CA ILE A 101 10.02 -0.49 0.46
C ILE A 101 8.91 0.55 0.38
N ILE A 102 7.95 0.46 1.29
CA ILE A 102 6.94 1.49 1.55
C ILE A 102 7.09 1.96 3.00
N SER A 103 6.64 3.18 3.29
CA SER A 103 6.75 3.74 4.65
C SER A 103 5.60 4.68 4.97
N PHE A 104 5.30 4.80 6.25
CA PHE A 104 4.33 5.75 6.77
C PHE A 104 4.94 6.52 7.92
N ALA A 105 4.83 7.83 7.84
CA ALA A 105 5.47 8.69 8.80
C ALA A 105 4.62 9.90 9.15
N ILE A 106 4.89 10.40 10.36
CA ILE A 106 4.42 11.68 10.85
C ILE A 106 5.62 12.50 11.26
N SER A 107 5.69 13.71 10.71
CA SER A 107 6.54 14.75 11.24
C SER A 107 5.66 15.71 12.02
N ASN A 108 5.81 15.65 13.35
CA ASN A 108 5.22 16.60 14.26
C ASN A 108 6.35 17.52 14.70
N THR A 109 6.41 18.73 14.16
CA THR A 109 7.14 19.79 14.84
C THR A 109 6.36 20.07 16.12
N MET A 110 6.92 19.78 17.31
CA MET A 110 6.26 19.86 18.63
C MET A 110 5.73 21.26 19.03
N ASP A 111 5.56 22.16 18.07
CA ASP A 111 5.01 23.48 18.25
C ASP A 111 3.48 23.46 18.05
N LYS A 112 2.76 24.01 19.03
CA LYS A 112 1.30 23.90 19.17
C LYS A 112 0.49 24.53 18.03
N ASN A 113 1.17 25.27 17.16
CA ASN A 113 0.57 26.02 16.05
C ASN A 113 0.94 25.45 14.66
N HIS A 114 1.68 24.34 14.60
CA HIS A 114 2.08 23.76 13.33
C HIS A 114 1.22 22.55 12.97
N PRO A 115 0.78 22.43 11.71
CA PRO A 115 -0.03 21.29 11.29
C PRO A 115 0.81 20.01 11.33
N ILE A 116 0.14 18.89 11.61
CA ILE A 116 0.75 17.56 11.58
C ILE A 116 1.04 17.20 10.13
N LYS A 117 2.30 17.00 9.78
CA LYS A 117 2.68 16.58 8.43
C LYS A 117 2.61 15.05 8.34
N LEU A 118 1.67 14.56 7.54
CA LEU A 118 1.51 13.16 7.21
C LEU A 118 2.33 12.85 5.95
N ILE A 119 3.04 11.73 5.96
CA ILE A 119 3.94 11.30 4.89
C ILE A 119 3.68 9.84 4.57
N ALA A 120 3.50 9.51 3.29
CA ALA A 120 3.46 8.14 2.79
C ALA A 120 4.55 7.95 1.73
N GLY A 121 5.51 7.07 2.01
CA GLY A 121 6.48 6.58 1.04
C GLY A 121 5.89 5.41 0.26
N VAL A 122 5.72 5.61 -1.04
CA VAL A 122 5.16 4.64 -1.99
C VAL A 122 6.24 4.25 -2.99
N PRO A 123 6.09 3.16 -3.77
CA PRO A 123 7.15 2.72 -4.68
C PRO A 123 7.58 3.79 -5.70
N SER A 124 6.65 4.67 -6.11
CA SER A 124 6.91 5.78 -7.04
C SER A 124 7.52 7.03 -6.39
N GLY A 125 7.71 7.07 -5.07
CA GLY A 125 8.26 8.23 -4.36
C GLY A 125 7.65 8.44 -2.98
N HIS A 126 7.29 9.67 -2.64
CA HIS A 126 6.54 9.95 -1.42
C HIS A 126 5.53 11.07 -1.65
N VAL A 127 4.44 11.02 -0.90
CA VAL A 127 3.41 12.05 -0.87
C VAL A 127 3.23 12.57 0.54
N THR A 128 2.87 13.85 0.64
CA THR A 128 2.71 14.52 1.94
C THR A 128 1.51 15.43 1.96
N THR A 129 0.86 15.52 3.11
CA THR A 129 -0.21 16.47 3.39
C THR A 129 -0.07 16.99 4.80
N ASN A 130 -0.71 18.12 5.08
CA ASN A 130 -0.74 18.72 6.40
C ASN A 130 -2.15 18.60 6.96
N TYR A 131 -2.27 18.12 8.20
CA TYR A 131 -3.52 18.09 8.93
C TYR A 131 -3.47 19.10 10.08
N SER A 132 -4.35 20.09 10.03
CA SER A 132 -4.46 21.10 11.08
C SER A 132 -5.36 20.58 12.19
N ASN A 133 -4.81 20.43 13.39
CA ASN A 133 -5.59 20.17 14.60
C ASN A 133 -4.96 20.91 15.79
N ASN A 134 -5.71 20.99 16.88
CA ASN A 134 -5.16 21.37 18.18
C ASN A 134 -4.07 20.37 18.60
N ALA A 135 -3.07 20.87 19.31
CA ALA A 135 -2.01 20.05 19.85
C ALA A 135 -2.57 18.98 20.81
N MET A 136 -2.18 17.73 20.60
CA MET A 136 -2.50 16.62 21.50
C MET A 136 -1.55 16.60 22.69
N THR A 137 -2.06 16.27 23.87
CA THR A 137 -1.27 16.15 25.11
C THR A 137 -0.40 14.90 25.08
N VAL A 138 -0.97 13.78 24.62
CA VAL A 138 -0.31 12.47 24.50
C VAL A 138 -0.58 11.92 23.11
N SER A 139 0.43 11.28 22.53
CA SER A 139 0.28 10.58 21.25
C SER A 139 1.14 9.32 21.19
N SER A 140 0.76 8.40 20.31
CA SER A 140 1.52 7.19 20.01
C SER A 140 1.52 6.92 18.51
N PHE A 141 2.56 6.24 18.03
CA PHE A 141 2.64 5.72 16.68
C PHE A 141 2.87 4.21 16.76
N ASN A 142 1.91 3.44 16.25
CA ASN A 142 1.88 1.99 16.40
C ASN A 142 1.91 1.34 15.02
N LYS A 143 2.67 0.25 14.92
CA LYS A 143 2.61 -0.69 13.81
C LYS A 143 1.41 -1.62 14.01
N LEU A 144 0.63 -1.85 12.96
CA LEU A 144 -0.61 -2.66 12.99
C LEU A 144 -0.49 -4.02 12.31
N ILE A 145 0.71 -4.39 11.87
CA ILE A 145 1.01 -5.76 11.44
C ILE A 145 2.32 -6.23 12.08
N GLY A 146 2.28 -7.39 12.73
CA GLY A 146 3.48 -8.02 13.30
C GLY A 146 4.16 -8.98 12.33
N GLU A 147 3.38 -9.58 11.43
CA GLU A 147 3.83 -10.60 10.48
C GLU A 147 3.48 -10.23 9.04
N LYS A 148 3.84 -11.11 8.10
CA LYS A 148 3.51 -10.97 6.69
C LYS A 148 2.02 -11.18 6.47
N VAL A 149 1.36 -10.19 5.89
CA VAL A 149 -0.03 -10.24 5.45
C VAL A 149 -0.12 -10.40 3.94
N THR A 150 -1.15 -11.11 3.46
CA THR A 150 -1.48 -11.20 2.03
C THR A 150 -2.65 -10.28 1.77
N LEU A 151 -2.56 -9.45 0.73
CA LEU A 151 -3.63 -8.53 0.38
C LEU A 151 -4.75 -9.30 -0.32
N GLU A 152 -5.97 -8.99 0.09
CA GLU A 152 -7.17 -9.41 -0.60
C GLU A 152 -7.73 -8.22 -1.37
N LYS A 153 -8.16 -8.46 -2.62
CA LYS A 153 -8.71 -7.40 -3.45
C LYS A 153 -9.94 -6.78 -2.77
N ASN A 154 -10.02 -5.46 -2.81
CA ASN A 154 -11.04 -4.59 -2.21
C ASN A 154 -11.17 -4.71 -0.68
N LYS A 155 -10.15 -5.27 0.00
CA LYS A 155 -10.07 -5.25 1.46
C LYS A 155 -8.91 -4.37 1.91
N PRO A 156 -9.15 -3.38 2.80
CA PRO A 156 -8.08 -2.56 3.33
C PRO A 156 -7.21 -3.36 4.28
N VAL A 157 -5.91 -3.07 4.21
CA VAL A 157 -4.93 -3.49 5.22
C VAL A 157 -4.37 -2.24 5.87
N TYR A 158 -4.58 -2.10 7.17
CA TYR A 158 -4.05 -1.03 7.99
C TYR A 158 -2.65 -1.41 8.48
N LEU A 159 -1.67 -0.56 8.24
CA LEU A 159 -0.25 -0.89 8.46
C LEU A 159 0.34 -0.13 9.65
N ALA A 160 -0.11 1.10 9.87
CA ALA A 160 0.30 1.93 10.98
C ALA A 160 -0.84 2.83 11.46
N ALA A 161 -0.82 3.19 12.74
CA ALA A 161 -1.74 4.12 13.35
C ALA A 161 -0.98 5.18 14.14
N TRP A 162 -1.30 6.45 13.92
CA TRP A 162 -1.04 7.48 14.90
C TRP A 162 -2.29 7.76 15.70
N LEU A 163 -2.16 7.87 17.00
CA LEU A 163 -3.26 8.17 17.91
C LEU A 163 -2.91 9.37 18.76
N GLY A 164 -3.88 10.25 18.99
CA GLY A 164 -3.73 11.45 19.79
C GLY A 164 -4.91 11.68 20.73
N THR A 165 -4.60 12.21 21.90
CA THR A 165 -5.60 12.69 22.85
C THR A 165 -5.07 13.87 23.66
N THR A 166 -5.97 14.76 24.06
CA THR A 166 -5.74 15.84 25.01
C THR A 166 -5.82 15.36 26.47
N LYS A 167 -6.29 14.13 26.71
CA LYS A 167 -6.29 13.47 28.02
C LYS A 167 -4.87 13.12 28.48
N ASN A 168 -4.73 12.77 29.76
CA ASN A 168 -3.44 12.44 30.38
C ASN A 168 -2.97 11.00 30.10
N GLU A 169 -3.83 10.17 29.51
CA GLU A 169 -3.53 8.78 29.20
C GLU A 169 -4.07 8.41 27.82
N LEU A 170 -3.36 7.52 27.15
CA LEU A 170 -3.73 6.99 25.84
C LEU A 170 -3.53 5.48 25.91
N ARG A 171 -4.59 4.71 25.66
CA ARG A 171 -4.45 3.26 25.52
C ARG A 171 -3.86 2.96 24.15
N SER A 172 -2.99 1.95 24.11
CA SER A 172 -2.49 1.43 22.84
C SER A 172 -3.66 0.75 22.12
N VAL A 173 -3.85 1.08 20.84
CA VAL A 173 -4.73 0.32 19.95
C VAL A 173 -3.87 -0.61 19.11
N GLY A 174 -4.38 -1.80 18.88
CA GLY A 174 -3.66 -2.82 18.13
C GLY A 174 -4.59 -3.81 17.47
N ASN A 175 -4.19 -4.20 16.28
CA ASN A 175 -4.55 -5.46 15.65
C ASN A 175 -3.22 -5.98 15.06
N GLU A 176 -2.99 -7.29 15.04
CA GLU A 176 -1.75 -7.86 14.51
C GLU A 176 -1.88 -8.29 13.04
N ASN A 177 -3.09 -8.26 12.49
CA ASN A 177 -3.42 -8.81 11.18
C ASN A 177 -3.78 -7.75 10.13
N GLY A 178 -3.64 -6.47 10.47
CA GLY A 178 -3.91 -5.35 9.55
C GLY A 178 -5.39 -5.06 9.30
N GLU A 179 -6.29 -5.56 10.15
CA GLU A 179 -7.69 -5.11 10.14
C GLU A 179 -7.83 -3.79 10.92
N LEU A 180 -9.01 -3.19 10.87
CA LEU A 180 -9.30 -1.96 11.61
C LEU A 180 -9.04 -2.19 13.11
N PRO A 181 -8.20 -1.38 13.78
CA PRO A 181 -7.88 -1.59 15.18
C PRO A 181 -9.08 -1.29 16.07
N MET A 182 -9.26 -2.10 17.12
CA MET A 182 -10.24 -1.85 18.18
C MET A 182 -9.74 -0.78 19.15
N GLY A 183 -10.63 -0.10 19.87
CA GLY A 183 -10.26 0.88 20.90
C GLY A 183 -10.06 2.31 20.39
N MET A 184 -10.38 2.58 19.12
CA MET A 184 -10.27 3.93 18.55
C MET A 184 -11.29 4.92 19.13
N GLU A 185 -12.39 4.44 19.70
CA GLU A 185 -13.39 5.23 20.41
C GLU A 185 -12.83 5.99 21.62
N GLU A 186 -11.69 5.55 22.16
CA GLU A 186 -11.02 6.21 23.28
C GLU A 186 -10.09 7.34 22.84
N THR A 187 -9.84 7.46 21.52
CA THR A 187 -8.94 8.44 20.91
C THR A 187 -9.71 9.63 20.37
N GLU A 188 -9.13 10.84 20.49
CA GLU A 188 -9.78 12.06 19.97
C GLU A 188 -9.42 12.29 18.50
N LEU A 189 -8.21 11.90 18.11
CA LEU A 189 -7.76 11.92 16.73
C LEU A 189 -6.96 10.65 16.44
N ALA A 190 -7.25 9.99 15.31
CA ALA A 190 -6.45 8.91 14.79
C ALA A 190 -6.18 9.07 13.30
N PHE A 191 -4.96 8.71 12.89
CA PHE A 191 -4.56 8.58 11.50
C PHE A 191 -4.23 7.12 11.22
N LEU A 192 -5.00 6.50 10.35
CA LEU A 192 -4.83 5.11 9.94
C LEU A 192 -4.27 5.03 8.53
N TYR A 193 -3.03 4.55 8.43
CA TYR A 193 -2.37 4.36 7.15
C TYR A 193 -2.81 3.02 6.55
N LYS A 194 -3.51 3.08 5.42
CA LYS A 194 -4.08 1.90 4.76
C LYS A 194 -3.51 1.67 3.37
N VAL A 195 -3.55 0.41 2.97
CA VAL A 195 -3.27 -0.06 1.62
C VAL A 195 -4.44 -0.89 1.13
N VAL A 196 -4.91 -0.63 -0.08
CA VAL A 196 -6.03 -1.35 -0.71
C VAL A 196 -5.60 -1.82 -2.09
N TRP A 197 -5.66 -3.13 -2.34
CA TRP A 197 -5.59 -3.66 -3.70
C TRP A 197 -6.97 -3.47 -4.34
N THR A 198 -7.07 -2.65 -5.39
CA THR A 198 -8.33 -2.30 -6.05
C THR A 198 -8.28 -2.59 -7.56
N ASP A 199 -9.42 -2.44 -8.24
CA ASP A 199 -9.46 -2.25 -9.69
C ASP A 199 -8.86 -0.89 -10.06
N HIS A 200 -8.24 -0.79 -11.24
CA HIS A 200 -7.77 0.48 -11.79
C HIS A 200 -8.98 1.28 -12.31
N ASP A 201 -9.11 2.53 -11.86
CA ASP A 201 -10.18 3.47 -12.27
C ASP A 201 -10.02 3.99 -13.71
#